data_AF-E4MZF7-F1
#
_entry.id   AF-E4MZF7-F1
#
_cell.length_a   1.000
_cell.length_b   1.000
_cell.length_c   1.000
_cell.angle_alpha   90.00
_cell.angle_beta   90.00
_cell.angle_gamma   90.00
#
_symmetry.space_group_name_H-M   'P 1'
#
loop_
_entity.id
_entity.type
_entity.pdbx_description
1 polymer ?
#
loop_
_entity_poly.entity_id
_entity_poly.type
_entity_poly.pdbx_seq_one_letter_code
_entity_poly.pdbx_strand_id
1 'polypeptide(L)'
;MFYVSAQTAHGTDLRTDNSLLKLSDVIQQRSTQNQQLSEQVSEDRDRADRLARQQGQSPDDTARLAELERAAGLDPLRGPGLTVTLDDAPPDATARIPGVPAPGVNDLVIHQQDIQAVVNALWRGGAEGIQVMDQRLISTSAVRCVGNTLLLQGRVYSPPYVIRAVGRTDALRAAVDADPTIRNYLGYVTAYGLGWKVQESGELTLPGYTGSADLRSAGAP
;
A
#
# COMPACT_ATOMS: atom_id res chain seq x y z
N MET A 1 -38.19 0.57 -35.14
CA MET A 1 -36.99 -0.13 -34.61
C MET A 1 -36.52 0.60 -33.35
N PHE A 2 -37.26 0.49 -32.24
CA PHE A 2 -36.87 1.00 -30.92
C PHE A 2 -37.40 0.07 -29.84
N TYR A 3 -36.99 -1.19 -29.92
CA TYR A 3 -37.24 -2.22 -28.91
C TYR A 3 -36.10 -3.21 -29.08
N VAL A 4 -34.98 -3.01 -28.39
CA VAL A 4 -34.24 -4.03 -27.63
C VAL A 4 -33.12 -3.29 -26.88
N SER A 5 -33.27 -3.12 -25.56
CA SER A 5 -32.21 -2.96 -24.56
C SER A 5 -32.85 -2.81 -23.18
N ALA A 6 -33.70 -3.77 -22.80
CA ALA A 6 -34.30 -3.83 -21.47
C ALA A 6 -34.21 -5.24 -20.86
N GLN A 7 -33.24 -6.05 -21.32
CA GLN A 7 -33.14 -7.46 -20.92
C GLN A 7 -31.71 -7.92 -20.59
N THR A 8 -30.90 -7.00 -20.05
CA THR A 8 -29.63 -7.33 -19.37
C THR A 8 -29.41 -6.54 -18.08
N ALA A 9 -30.23 -5.52 -17.80
CA ALA A 9 -30.27 -4.87 -16.51
C ALA A 9 -31.40 -5.49 -15.68
N HIS A 10 -31.07 -6.41 -14.78
CA HIS A 10 -31.98 -6.93 -13.75
C HIS A 10 -32.36 -5.81 -12.74
N GLY A 11 -33.09 -4.79 -13.20
CA GLY A 11 -33.88 -3.88 -12.36
C GLY A 11 -33.16 -3.28 -11.15
N THR A 12 -31.94 -2.77 -11.29
CA THR A 12 -31.33 -1.93 -10.25
C THR A 12 -31.18 -0.51 -10.76
N ASP A 13 -32.09 0.34 -10.29
CA ASP A 13 -32.01 1.79 -10.42
C ASP A 13 -30.70 2.25 -9.75
N LEU A 14 -29.78 2.78 -10.56
CA LEU A 14 -28.44 3.22 -10.13
C LEU A 14 -28.48 4.50 -9.26
N ARG A 15 -29.66 5.06 -8.98
CA ARG A 15 -29.83 6.32 -8.23
C ARG A 15 -30.51 6.15 -6.87
N THR A 16 -30.33 5.02 -6.19
CA THR A 16 -30.82 4.85 -4.82
C THR A 16 -29.68 4.55 -3.85
N ASP A 17 -29.70 5.17 -2.68
CA ASP A 17 -28.70 5.07 -1.60
C ASP A 17 -28.39 3.62 -1.17
N ASN A 18 -29.30 2.68 -1.47
CA ASN A 18 -29.14 1.24 -1.28
C ASN A 18 -28.10 0.59 -2.23
N SER A 19 -27.81 1.19 -3.38
CA SER A 19 -26.83 0.67 -4.34
C SER A 19 -25.39 0.88 -3.86
N LEU A 20 -25.12 1.98 -3.14
CA LEU A 20 -23.79 2.28 -2.59
C LEU A 20 -23.42 1.33 -1.45
N LEU A 21 -24.37 1.02 -0.56
CA LEU A 21 -24.18 -0.01 0.47
C LEU A 21 -23.90 -1.39 -0.15
N LYS A 22 -24.66 -1.77 -1.19
CA LYS A 22 -24.42 -3.01 -1.93
C LYS A 22 -23.05 -3.04 -2.62
N LEU A 23 -22.59 -1.91 -3.17
CA LEU A 23 -21.27 -1.84 -3.80
C LEU A 23 -20.15 -1.93 -2.76
N SER A 24 -20.26 -1.25 -1.62
CA SER A 24 -19.29 -1.38 -0.53
C SER A 24 -19.22 -2.80 -0.01
N ASP A 25 -20.36 -3.48 0.14
CA ASP A 25 -20.41 -4.88 0.58
C ASP A 25 -19.70 -5.80 -0.42
N VAL A 26 -19.93 -5.61 -1.72
CA VAL A 26 -19.24 -6.38 -2.77
C VAL A 26 -17.74 -6.10 -2.77
N ILE A 27 -17.32 -4.85 -2.61
CA ILE A 27 -15.90 -4.48 -2.53
C ILE A 27 -15.24 -5.15 -1.32
N GLN A 28 -15.87 -5.10 -0.15
CA GLN A 28 -15.36 -5.74 1.06
C GLN A 28 -15.29 -7.27 0.90
N GLN A 29 -16.33 -7.88 0.35
CA GLN A 29 -16.34 -9.32 0.06
C GLN A 29 -15.21 -9.72 -0.88
N ARG A 30 -14.99 -8.96 -1.96
CA ARG A 30 -13.90 -9.21 -2.91
C ARG A 30 -12.53 -8.99 -2.26
N SER A 31 -12.38 -7.98 -1.41
CA SER A 31 -11.16 -7.72 -0.64
C SER A 31 -10.81 -8.91 0.25
N THR A 32 -11.79 -9.43 1.01
CA THR A 32 -11.61 -10.63 1.85
C THR A 32 -11.27 -11.86 1.02
N GLN A 33 -11.93 -12.05 -0.12
CA GLN A 33 -11.63 -13.16 -1.04
C GLN A 33 -10.19 -13.07 -1.58
N ASN A 34 -9.74 -11.88 -1.98
CA ASN A 34 -8.38 -11.65 -2.46
C ASN A 34 -7.35 -11.91 -1.36
N GLN A 35 -7.65 -11.54 -0.11
CA GLN A 35 -6.80 -11.84 1.03
C GLN A 35 -6.64 -13.35 1.23
N GLN A 36 -7.75 -14.09 1.27
CA GLN A 36 -7.73 -15.55 1.42
C GLN A 36 -6.95 -16.25 0.30
N LEU A 37 -7.13 -15.82 -0.95
CA LEU A 37 -6.39 -16.37 -2.09
C LEU A 37 -4.90 -16.05 -2.00
N SER A 38 -4.53 -14.86 -1.52
CA SER A 38 -3.12 -14.48 -1.34
C SER A 38 -2.45 -15.30 -0.24
N GLU A 39 -3.17 -15.57 0.85
CA GLU A 39 -2.71 -16.46 1.93
C GLU A 39 -2.51 -17.89 1.40
N GLN A 40 -3.47 -18.44 0.63
CA GLN A 40 -3.34 -19.76 0.01
C GLN A 40 -2.14 -19.85 -0.96
N VAL A 41 -1.93 -18.84 -1.81
CA VAL A 41 -0.78 -18.79 -2.71
C VAL A 41 0.53 -18.79 -1.94
N SER A 42 0.60 -18.08 -0.81
CA SER A 42 1.79 -18.09 0.06
C SER A 42 2.03 -19.48 0.66
N GLU A 43 0.99 -20.13 1.18
CA GLU A 43 1.10 -21.47 1.78
C GLU A 43 1.53 -22.54 0.77
N ASP A 44 1.00 -22.48 -0.45
CA ASP A 44 1.34 -23.41 -1.53
C ASP A 44 2.79 -23.23 -2.01
N ARG A 45 3.29 -21.98 -2.07
CA ARG A 45 4.71 -21.70 -2.36
C ARG A 45 5.63 -22.27 -1.29
N ASP A 46 5.34 -21.99 -0.01
CA ASP A 46 6.12 -22.52 1.09
C ASP A 46 6.14 -24.06 1.07
N ARG A 47 5.03 -24.69 0.67
CA ARG A 47 4.95 -26.14 0.51
C ARG A 47 5.80 -26.64 -0.66
N ALA A 48 5.75 -25.97 -1.80
CA ALA A 48 6.57 -26.29 -2.97
C ALA A 48 8.07 -26.19 -2.63
N ASP A 49 8.49 -25.13 -1.93
CA ASP A 49 9.89 -24.92 -1.55
C ASP A 49 10.39 -25.97 -0.56
N ARG A 50 9.56 -26.37 0.42
CA ARG A 50 9.88 -27.48 1.33
C ARG A 50 10.08 -28.80 0.58
N LEU A 51 9.21 -29.10 -0.38
CA LEU A 51 9.32 -30.33 -1.19
C LEU A 51 10.58 -30.29 -2.09
N ALA A 52 10.88 -29.15 -2.70
CA ALA A 52 12.07 -28.96 -3.51
C ALA A 52 13.37 -29.19 -2.71
N ARG A 53 13.44 -28.68 -1.47
CA ARG A 53 14.58 -28.92 -0.56
C ARG A 53 14.71 -30.40 -0.17
N GLN A 54 13.60 -31.12 0.01
CA GLN A 54 13.60 -32.55 0.35
C GLN A 54 14.07 -33.44 -0.80
N GLN A 55 13.89 -33.03 -2.06
CA GLN A 55 14.31 -33.79 -3.24
C GLN A 55 15.81 -33.66 -3.57
N GLY A 56 16.58 -32.95 -2.74
CA GLY A 56 18.04 -32.87 -2.86
C GLY A 56 18.52 -31.86 -3.90
N GLN A 57 18.17 -30.58 -3.70
CA GLN A 57 18.82 -29.49 -4.45
C GLN A 57 20.31 -29.40 -4.09
N SER A 58 21.15 -29.10 -5.08
CA SER A 58 22.55 -28.79 -4.85
C SER A 58 22.66 -27.61 -3.86
N PRO A 59 23.61 -27.62 -2.90
CA PRO A 59 23.82 -26.48 -2.00
C PRO A 59 23.95 -25.14 -2.73
N ASP A 60 24.58 -25.14 -3.91
CA ASP A 60 24.74 -23.96 -4.75
C ASP A 60 23.39 -23.43 -5.30
N ASP A 61 22.49 -24.32 -5.69
CA ASP A 61 21.15 -23.94 -6.17
C ASP A 61 20.30 -23.37 -5.02
N THR A 62 20.42 -23.94 -3.81
CA THR A 62 19.70 -23.42 -2.64
C THR A 62 20.19 -22.03 -2.23
N ALA A 63 21.51 -21.77 -2.29
CA ALA A 63 22.08 -20.47 -2.00
C ALA A 63 21.65 -19.42 -3.04
N ARG A 64 21.63 -19.81 -4.31
CA ARG A 64 21.18 -18.96 -5.41
C ARG A 64 19.69 -18.63 -5.33
N LEU A 65 18.84 -19.60 -4.97
CA LEU A 65 17.41 -19.36 -4.75
C LEU A 65 17.18 -18.37 -3.60
N ALA A 66 17.86 -18.54 -2.47
CA ALA A 66 17.75 -17.63 -1.34
C ALA A 66 18.25 -16.20 -1.64
N GLU A 67 19.22 -16.05 -2.56
CA GLU A 67 19.63 -14.73 -3.04
C GLU A 67 18.56 -14.07 -3.93
N LEU A 68 17.95 -14.86 -4.82
CA LEU A 68 16.86 -14.38 -5.68
C LEU A 68 15.61 -14.03 -4.88
N GLU A 69 15.23 -14.82 -3.87
CA GLU A 69 14.09 -14.55 -2.98
C GLU A 69 14.27 -13.22 -2.23
N ARG A 70 15.47 -12.97 -1.70
CA ARG A 70 15.82 -11.68 -1.08
C ARG A 70 15.76 -10.53 -2.07
N ALA A 71 16.34 -10.69 -3.26
CA ALA A 71 16.32 -9.66 -4.31
C ALA A 71 14.89 -9.36 -4.80
N ALA A 72 14.02 -10.36 -4.82
CA ALA A 72 12.61 -10.24 -5.16
C ALA A 72 11.74 -9.72 -4.00
N GLY A 73 12.30 -9.54 -2.79
CA GLY A 73 11.58 -9.08 -1.60
C GLY A 73 10.59 -10.10 -1.04
N LEU A 74 10.76 -11.39 -1.34
CA LEU A 74 9.89 -12.48 -0.89
C LEU A 74 10.15 -12.84 0.58
N ASP A 75 11.34 -12.58 1.09
CA ASP A 75 11.68 -12.86 2.48
C ASP A 75 11.26 -11.73 3.45
N PRO A 76 10.89 -12.08 4.69
CA PRO A 76 10.78 -11.11 5.77
C PRO A 76 12.08 -10.32 5.93
N LEU A 77 11.96 -9.01 6.14
CA LEU A 77 13.09 -8.12 6.30
C LEU A 77 13.07 -7.51 7.70
N ARG A 78 14.20 -7.60 8.42
CA ARG A 78 14.35 -7.04 9.77
C ARG A 78 15.54 -6.10 9.82
N GLY A 79 15.36 -4.95 10.46
CA GLY A 79 16.44 -3.98 10.68
C GLY A 79 15.94 -2.69 11.32
N PRO A 80 16.81 -1.69 11.51
CA PRO A 80 16.40 -0.34 11.90
C PRO A 80 15.50 0.26 10.82
N GLY A 81 14.65 1.22 11.19
CA GLY A 81 13.70 1.74 10.23
C GLY A 81 12.87 2.93 10.69
N LEU A 82 12.04 3.41 9.76
CA LEU A 82 11.14 4.55 9.94
C LEU A 82 9.70 4.10 9.73
N THR A 83 8.80 4.54 10.59
CA THR A 83 7.35 4.45 10.42
C THR A 83 6.78 5.83 10.21
N VAL A 84 6.06 6.02 9.11
CA VAL A 84 5.32 7.24 8.77
C VAL A 84 3.83 6.91 8.79
N THR A 85 3.06 7.61 9.60
CA THR A 85 1.61 7.49 9.68
C THR A 85 0.95 8.76 9.19
N LEU A 86 0.01 8.62 8.26
CA LEU A 86 -0.84 9.69 7.74
C LEU A 86 -2.28 9.40 8.16
N ASP A 87 -3.02 10.41 8.60
CA ASP A 87 -4.46 10.28 8.87
C ASP A 87 -5.26 11.42 8.23
N ASP A 88 -6.54 11.16 7.95
CA ASP A 88 -7.46 12.19 7.48
C ASP A 88 -7.66 13.26 8.57
N ALA A 89 -8.20 14.42 8.16
CA ALA A 89 -8.58 15.42 9.14
C ALA A 89 -9.75 14.92 10.01
N PRO A 90 -9.87 15.39 11.27
CA PRO A 90 -11.02 15.08 12.09
C PRO A 90 -12.36 15.43 11.41
N PRO A 91 -13.46 14.73 11.73
CA PRO A 91 -14.79 15.17 11.33
C PRO A 91 -15.00 16.62 11.77
N ASP A 92 -15.55 17.45 10.88
CA ASP A 92 -15.79 18.89 11.08
C ASP A 92 -14.53 19.77 11.18
N ALA A 93 -13.42 19.32 10.58
CA ALA A 93 -12.21 20.13 10.46
C ALA A 93 -12.47 21.50 9.81
N THR A 94 -11.95 22.54 10.46
CA THR A 94 -11.97 23.93 9.99
C THR A 94 -10.53 24.45 9.90
N ALA A 95 -10.35 25.61 9.26
CA ALA A 95 -9.06 26.29 9.24
C ALA A 95 -8.59 26.58 10.67
N ARG A 96 -7.40 26.07 11.03
CA ARG A 96 -6.79 26.17 12.36
C ARG A 96 -5.89 27.40 12.51
N ILE A 97 -5.58 28.09 11.42
CA ILE A 97 -4.68 29.25 11.41
C ILE A 97 -5.35 30.46 10.71
N PRO A 98 -5.07 31.70 11.15
CA PRO A 98 -5.62 32.90 10.51
C PRO A 98 -5.19 33.06 9.05
N GLY A 99 -6.10 33.55 8.21
CA GLY A 99 -5.80 33.86 6.81
C GLY A 99 -5.89 32.68 5.85
N VAL A 100 -6.22 31.48 6.35
CA VAL A 100 -6.50 30.29 5.51
C VAL A 100 -8.01 30.17 5.29
N PRO A 101 -8.47 29.90 4.05
CA PRO A 101 -9.89 29.71 3.75
C PRO A 101 -10.46 28.47 4.44
N ALA A 102 -11.79 28.39 4.54
CA ALA A 102 -12.44 27.15 4.97
C ALA A 102 -12.06 26.00 4.02
N PRO A 103 -11.77 24.80 4.54
CA PRO A 103 -11.36 23.67 3.71
C PRO A 103 -12.50 23.18 2.82
N GLY A 104 -12.17 22.81 1.58
CA GLY A 104 -13.00 21.94 0.77
C GLY A 104 -12.84 20.48 1.19
N VAL A 105 -13.73 19.60 0.73
CA VAL A 105 -13.68 18.16 1.05
C VAL A 105 -12.35 17.50 0.66
N ASN A 106 -11.72 17.96 -0.42
CA ASN A 106 -10.42 17.46 -0.88
C ASN A 106 -9.25 17.95 -0.02
N ASP A 107 -9.42 18.99 0.79
CA ASP A 107 -8.34 19.47 1.65
C ASP A 107 -8.24 18.67 2.95
N LEU A 108 -9.24 17.80 3.21
CA LEU A 108 -9.43 17.08 4.47
C LEU A 108 -9.09 15.59 4.39
N VAL A 109 -8.82 15.07 3.19
CA VAL A 109 -8.57 13.65 2.95
C VAL A 109 -7.18 13.41 2.37
N ILE A 110 -6.60 12.27 2.69
CA ILE A 110 -5.32 11.85 2.12
C ILE A 110 -5.52 11.43 0.66
N HIS A 111 -4.60 11.86 -0.19
CA HIS A 111 -4.58 11.54 -1.60
C HIS A 111 -3.49 10.53 -1.95
N GLN A 112 -3.67 9.86 -3.09
CA GLN A 112 -2.70 8.90 -3.62
C GLN A 112 -1.28 9.49 -3.70
N GLN A 113 -1.18 10.76 -4.10
CA GLN A 113 0.09 11.47 -4.24
C GLN A 113 0.84 11.62 -2.92
N ASP A 114 0.14 11.70 -1.78
CA ASP A 114 0.76 11.86 -0.46
C ASP A 114 1.41 10.55 -0.03
N ILE A 115 0.69 9.43 -0.21
CA ILE A 115 1.23 8.08 0.04
C ILE A 115 2.40 7.76 -0.91
N GLN A 116 2.24 8.06 -2.20
CA GLN A 116 3.29 7.86 -3.19
C GLN A 116 4.52 8.71 -2.91
N ALA A 117 4.36 9.95 -2.45
CA ALA A 117 5.47 10.81 -2.06
C ALA A 117 6.28 10.20 -0.92
N VAL A 118 5.62 9.69 0.12
CA VAL A 118 6.30 9.02 1.24
C VAL A 118 7.03 7.77 0.77
N VAL A 119 6.39 6.88 0.00
CA VAL A 119 7.03 5.67 -0.52
C VAL A 119 8.27 6.02 -1.37
N ASN A 120 8.14 7.01 -2.27
CA ASN A 120 9.25 7.43 -3.12
C ASN A 120 10.38 8.10 -2.34
N ALA A 121 10.06 8.89 -1.32
CA ALA A 121 11.04 9.51 -0.44
C ALA A 121 11.84 8.44 0.32
N LEU A 122 11.17 7.43 0.87
CA LEU A 122 11.82 6.32 1.57
C LEU A 122 12.75 5.52 0.63
N TRP A 123 12.33 5.24 -0.62
CA TRP A 123 13.20 4.61 -1.61
C TRP A 123 14.42 5.46 -1.93
N ARG A 124 14.25 6.78 -2.14
CA ARG A 124 15.38 7.71 -2.35
C ARG A 124 16.29 7.80 -1.14
N GLY A 125 15.75 7.64 0.06
CA GLY A 125 16.49 7.57 1.33
C GLY A 125 17.25 6.26 1.53
N GLY A 126 17.15 5.31 0.59
CA GLY A 126 17.86 4.03 0.65
C GLY A 126 17.16 2.97 1.48
N ALA A 127 15.82 2.97 1.52
CA ALA A 127 15.07 1.86 2.10
C ALA A 127 15.47 0.52 1.43
N GLU A 128 15.71 -0.50 2.23
CA GLU A 128 15.95 -1.88 1.80
C GLU A 128 14.63 -2.63 1.56
N GLY A 129 13.56 -2.19 2.23
CA GLY A 129 12.22 -2.68 2.03
C GLY A 129 11.20 -1.68 2.57
N ILE A 130 10.03 -1.65 1.94
CA ILE A 130 8.91 -0.81 2.34
C ILE A 130 7.65 -1.66 2.47
N GLN A 131 6.86 -1.39 3.49
CA GLN A 131 5.53 -1.93 3.70
C GLN A 131 4.54 -0.77 3.78
N VAL A 132 3.41 -0.90 3.10
CA VAL A 132 2.26 -0.01 3.25
C VAL A 132 1.12 -0.83 3.84
N MET A 133 0.56 -0.36 4.95
CA MET A 133 -0.38 -1.10 5.79
C MET A 133 0.20 -2.42 6.27
N ASP A 134 -0.24 -3.55 5.73
CA ASP A 134 0.26 -4.90 6.01
C ASP A 134 0.90 -5.56 4.77
N GLN A 135 1.13 -4.81 3.70
CA GLN A 135 1.64 -5.33 2.42
C GLN A 135 3.08 -4.87 2.17
N ARG A 136 3.98 -5.83 1.95
CA ARG A 136 5.33 -5.55 1.41
C ARG A 136 5.21 -4.98 -0.01
N LEU A 137 6.00 -3.96 -0.31
CA LEU A 137 6.12 -3.42 -1.66
C LEU A 137 7.38 -3.98 -2.34
N ILE A 138 7.25 -4.26 -3.63
CA ILE A 138 8.32 -4.60 -4.57
C ILE A 138 8.26 -3.66 -5.79
N SER A 139 9.21 -3.77 -6.71
CA SER A 139 9.31 -2.89 -7.89
C SER A 139 8.06 -2.87 -8.78
N THR A 140 7.28 -3.95 -8.78
CA THR A 140 6.02 -4.08 -9.54
C THR A 140 4.78 -3.73 -8.71
N SER A 141 4.93 -3.34 -7.45
CA SER A 141 3.81 -2.95 -6.60
C SER A 141 3.27 -1.56 -6.99
N ALA A 142 1.95 -1.41 -6.94
CA ALA A 142 1.28 -0.15 -7.24
C ALA A 142 0.36 0.27 -6.09
N VAL A 143 0.51 1.52 -5.64
CA VAL A 143 -0.38 2.20 -4.69
C VAL A 143 -1.46 2.91 -5.50
N ARG A 144 -2.72 2.49 -5.37
CA ARG A 144 -3.85 3.05 -6.13
C ARG A 144 -4.95 3.52 -5.20
N CYS A 145 -5.46 4.74 -5.36
CA CYS A 145 -6.66 5.17 -4.65
C CYS A 145 -7.93 4.81 -5.43
N VAL A 146 -8.96 4.36 -4.72
CA VAL A 146 -10.31 4.15 -5.23
C VAL A 146 -11.26 4.85 -4.26
N GLY A 147 -11.81 5.99 -4.69
CA GLY A 147 -12.54 6.88 -3.78
C GLY A 147 -11.63 7.41 -2.67
N ASN A 148 -12.09 7.34 -1.43
CA ASN A 148 -11.36 7.71 -0.21
C ASN A 148 -10.57 6.53 0.40
N THR A 149 -10.37 5.45 -0.36
CA THR A 149 -9.67 4.26 0.13
C THR A 149 -8.46 3.94 -0.72
N LEU A 150 -7.48 3.31 -0.10
CA LEU A 150 -6.31 2.78 -0.76
C LEU A 150 -6.57 1.34 -1.19
N LEU A 151 -6.42 1.05 -2.48
CA LEU A 151 -6.39 -0.29 -3.03
C LEU A 151 -4.93 -0.74 -3.20
N LEU A 152 -4.55 -1.78 -2.47
CA LEU A 152 -3.22 -2.37 -2.52
C LEU A 152 -3.35 -3.89 -2.60
N GLN A 153 -2.82 -4.47 -3.67
CA GLN A 153 -2.87 -5.93 -3.93
C GLN A 153 -4.29 -6.53 -3.85
N GLY A 154 -5.29 -5.79 -4.34
CA GLY A 154 -6.68 -6.24 -4.32
C GLY A 154 -7.38 -6.09 -2.96
N ARG A 155 -6.72 -5.51 -1.96
CA ARG A 155 -7.28 -5.21 -0.63
C ARG A 155 -7.47 -3.70 -0.45
N VAL A 156 -8.54 -3.34 0.24
CA VAL A 156 -8.94 -1.95 0.46
C VAL A 156 -8.59 -1.52 1.88
N TYR A 157 -7.98 -0.35 2.03
CA TYR A 157 -7.55 0.21 3.30
C TYR A 157 -8.09 1.63 3.49
N SER A 158 -8.52 1.92 4.70
CA SER A 158 -8.87 3.27 5.16
C SER A 158 -7.73 3.84 6.03
N PRO A 159 -7.67 5.18 6.19
CA PRO A 159 -6.79 5.81 7.17
C PRO A 159 -7.04 5.28 8.60
N PRO A 160 -6.04 5.35 9.50
CA PRO A 160 -4.70 5.91 9.27
C PRO A 160 -3.82 4.98 8.41
N TYR A 161 -3.12 5.58 7.45
CA TYR A 161 -2.19 4.87 6.57
C TYR A 161 -0.81 4.79 7.21
N VAL A 162 -0.34 3.55 7.44
CA VAL A 162 0.95 3.29 8.09
C VAL A 162 1.94 2.77 7.06
N ILE A 163 3.03 3.50 6.86
CA ILE A 163 4.12 3.19 5.93
C ILE A 163 5.36 2.90 6.76
N ARG A 164 5.95 1.73 6.56
CA ARG A 164 7.10 1.22 7.32
C ARG A 164 8.24 0.98 6.35
N ALA A 165 9.44 1.42 6.68
CA ALA A 165 10.63 1.16 5.87
C ALA A 165 11.78 0.69 6.75
N VAL A 166 12.48 -0.35 6.30
CA VAL A 166 13.76 -0.79 6.89
C VAL A 166 14.89 -0.12 6.11
N GLY A 167 15.86 0.45 6.84
CA GLY A 167 17.01 1.15 6.28
C GLY A 167 17.64 2.09 7.31
N ARG A 168 18.68 2.83 6.90
CA ARG A 168 19.36 3.79 7.79
C ARG A 168 18.41 4.93 8.17
N THR A 169 18.05 5.03 9.45
CA THR A 169 16.99 5.94 9.93
C THR A 169 17.29 7.41 9.64
N ASP A 170 18.54 7.84 9.76
CA ASP A 170 19.01 9.18 9.42
C ASP A 170 18.75 9.54 7.96
N ALA A 171 19.09 8.62 7.04
CA ALA A 171 18.92 8.81 5.61
C ALA A 171 17.43 8.77 5.19
N LEU A 172 16.67 7.83 5.76
CA LEU A 172 15.23 7.73 5.55
C LEU A 172 14.52 9.01 6.01
N ARG A 173 14.86 9.49 7.20
CA ARG A 173 14.27 10.70 7.78
C ARG A 173 14.60 11.93 6.95
N ALA A 174 15.88 12.10 6.58
CA ALA A 174 16.32 13.21 5.75
C ALA A 174 15.60 13.24 4.40
N ALA A 175 15.38 12.08 3.77
CA ALA A 175 14.69 12.00 2.49
C ALA A 175 13.20 12.34 2.59
N VAL A 176 12.52 11.93 3.67
CA VAL A 176 11.13 12.32 3.96
C VAL A 176 11.02 13.83 4.19
N ASP A 177 11.90 14.42 5.01
CA ASP A 177 11.86 15.84 5.35
C ASP A 177 12.23 16.74 4.15
N ALA A 178 13.04 16.23 3.21
CA ALA A 178 13.44 16.96 2.01
C ALA A 178 12.36 17.00 0.91
N ASP A 179 11.42 16.06 0.89
CA ASP A 179 10.44 15.91 -0.20
C ASP A 179 9.44 17.09 -0.26
N PRO A 180 9.31 17.77 -1.42
CA PRO A 180 8.45 18.94 -1.55
C PRO A 180 6.95 18.60 -1.50
N THR A 181 6.54 17.42 -1.95
CA THR A 181 5.14 16.98 -1.89
C THR A 181 4.74 16.68 -0.45
N ILE A 182 5.61 16.03 0.32
CA ILE A 182 5.42 15.83 1.77
C ILE A 182 5.36 17.19 2.48
N ARG A 183 6.26 18.13 2.14
CA ARG A 183 6.21 19.49 2.71
C ARG A 183 4.88 20.20 2.45
N ASN A 184 4.32 20.05 1.25
CA ASN A 184 3.00 20.59 0.94
C ASN A 184 1.92 19.93 1.80
N TYR A 185 1.92 18.60 1.94
CA TYR A 185 1.01 17.87 2.82
C TYR A 185 1.09 18.35 4.28
N LEU A 186 2.29 18.61 4.80
CA LEU A 186 2.48 19.17 6.15
C LEU A 186 1.88 20.57 6.32
N GLY A 187 1.74 21.33 5.23
CA GLY A 187 0.95 22.56 5.21
C GLY A 187 -0.52 22.30 5.53
N TYR A 188 -1.12 21.26 4.93
CA TYR A 188 -2.50 20.84 5.20
C TYR A 188 -2.67 20.28 6.62
N VAL A 189 -1.69 19.52 7.12
CA VAL A 189 -1.63 19.08 8.54
C VAL A 189 -1.75 20.27 9.48
N THR A 190 -0.99 21.34 9.21
CA THR A 190 -1.00 22.55 10.04
C THR A 190 -2.29 23.35 9.86
N ALA A 191 -2.76 23.51 8.62
CA ALA A 191 -3.91 24.32 8.27
C ALA A 191 -5.25 23.71 8.71
N TYR A 192 -5.42 22.40 8.57
CA TYR A 192 -6.72 21.73 8.72
C TYR A 192 -6.68 20.55 9.71
N GLY A 193 -5.50 20.10 10.11
CA GLY A 193 -5.37 19.11 11.18
C GLY A 193 -5.32 17.66 10.73
N LEU A 194 -4.88 17.39 9.50
CA LEU A 194 -4.57 16.03 9.06
C LEU A 194 -3.54 15.40 10.00
N GLY A 195 -3.58 14.08 10.13
CA GLY A 195 -2.64 13.35 10.97
C GLY A 195 -1.29 13.17 10.29
N TRP A 196 -0.21 13.49 10.99
CA TRP A 196 1.15 13.16 10.57
C TRP A 196 1.98 12.71 11.75
N LYS A 197 2.60 11.54 11.64
CA LYS A 197 3.50 11.02 12.67
C LYS A 197 4.67 10.30 12.02
N VAL A 198 5.88 10.61 12.48
CA VAL A 198 7.10 9.92 12.06
C VAL A 198 7.77 9.34 13.29
N GLN A 199 8.09 8.05 13.26
CA GLN A 199 8.70 7.32 14.36
C GLN A 199 9.89 6.51 13.85
N GLU A 200 11.04 6.71 14.48
CA GLU A 200 12.20 5.86 14.28
C GLU A 200 12.09 4.61 15.16
N SER A 201 12.57 3.48 14.66
CA SER A 201 12.70 2.24 15.43
C SER A 201 14.08 1.65 15.23
N GLY A 202 14.71 1.19 16.32
CA GLY A 202 15.96 0.42 16.25
C GLY A 202 15.77 -0.97 15.66
N GLU A 203 14.54 -1.50 15.71
CA GLU A 203 14.18 -2.76 15.08
C GLU A 203 12.74 -2.71 14.53
N LEU A 204 12.59 -3.13 13.29
CA LEU A 204 11.34 -3.20 12.54
C LEU A 204 11.37 -4.48 11.72
N THR A 205 10.26 -5.20 11.66
CA THR A 205 10.12 -6.38 10.79
C THR A 205 9.04 -6.11 9.75
N LEU A 206 9.38 -6.27 8.49
CA LEU A 206 8.45 -6.24 7.35
C LEU A 206 8.17 -7.68 6.91
N PRO A 207 6.94 -8.00 6.49
CA PRO A 207 6.64 -9.30 5.92
C PRO A 207 7.36 -9.49 4.57
N GLY A 208 7.44 -10.74 4.14
CA GLY A 208 7.74 -11.08 2.76
C GLY A 208 6.63 -10.64 1.81
N TYR A 209 6.96 -10.44 0.54
CA TYR A 209 5.96 -10.18 -0.49
C TYR A 209 5.17 -11.45 -0.83
N THR A 210 3.85 -11.40 -0.66
CA THR A 210 2.95 -12.55 -0.87
C THR A 210 2.17 -12.49 -2.19
N GLY A 211 2.29 -11.40 -2.95
CA GLY A 211 1.62 -11.26 -4.25
C GLY A 211 2.26 -12.08 -5.37
N SER A 212 1.77 -11.94 -6.60
CA SER A 212 2.41 -12.56 -7.76
C SER A 212 3.67 -11.78 -8.16
N ALA A 213 4.81 -12.46 -8.18
CA ALA A 213 6.06 -11.95 -8.74
C ALA A 213 6.20 -12.27 -10.24
N ASP A 214 5.18 -12.84 -10.87
CA ASP A 214 5.24 -13.26 -12.26
C ASP A 214 5.32 -12.07 -13.22
N LEU A 215 6.41 -12.00 -13.97
CA LEU A 215 6.53 -11.13 -15.13
C LEU A 215 6.09 -11.94 -16.36
N ARG A 216 4.94 -11.59 -16.96
CA ARG A 216 4.45 -12.26 -18.18
C ARG A 216 5.36 -12.07 -19.39
N SER A 217 6.22 -11.07 -19.34
CA SER A 217 7.27 -10.81 -20.33
C SER A 217 8.40 -10.03 -19.68
N ALA A 218 9.63 -10.48 -19.87
CA ALA A 218 10.84 -9.70 -19.66
C ALA A 218 11.82 -10.12 -20.76
N GLY A 219 12.24 -9.17 -21.59
CA GLY A 219 13.30 -9.35 -22.56
C GLY A 219 14.45 -8.44 -22.18
N ALA A 220 15.68 -8.96 -22.15
CA ALA A 220 16.85 -8.12 -22.12
C ALA A 220 16.92 -7.29 -23.42
N PRO A 221 17.40 -6.04 -23.37
CA PRO A 221 17.69 -5.27 -24.59
C PRO A 221 18.77 -5.92 -25.46
#